data_AF-A0A803L3Z1-F1
#
_entry.id   AF-A0A803L3Z1-F1
#
_cell.length_a   1.000
_cell.length_b   1.000
_cell.length_c   1.000
_cell.angle_alpha   90.00
_cell.angle_beta   90.00
_cell.angle_gamma   90.00
#
_symmetry.space_group_name_H-M   'P 1'
#
loop_
_entity.id
_entity.type
_entity.pdbx_description
1 polymer ?
#
loop_
_entity_poly.entity_id
_entity_poly.type
_entity_poly.pdbx_seq_one_letter_code
_entity_poly.pdbx_strand_id
1 'polypeptide(L)'
;MASAVQQVGGMANELSNKERAIIEEAMKEAQSVLENNMTSQDQLVLVTGVMKNSQSRALRLNKTYSWTGNFIAKPSETMSEGKAAFVHEGAAWQGNLPVVVGSKGVVIYGHYDRALPQLGWLLAWDKTAQVSGKLNKSIDHPVKHVAD
;
A
#
# COMPACT_ATOMS: atom_id res chain seq x y z
N MET A 1 -8.53 -4.96 7.16
CA MET A 1 -7.22 -5.66 7.06
C MET A 1 -7.22 -6.74 5.96
N ALA A 2 -7.91 -6.55 4.83
CA ALA A 2 -8.18 -7.65 3.87
C ALA A 2 -7.28 -7.67 2.62
N SER A 3 -6.79 -6.53 2.14
CA SER A 3 -6.23 -6.47 0.77
C SER A 3 -4.83 -7.09 0.61
N ALA A 4 -3.96 -7.06 1.62
CA ALA A 4 -2.62 -7.68 1.52
C ALA A 4 -2.67 -9.21 1.64
N VAL A 5 -3.62 -9.75 2.40
CA VAL A 5 -3.78 -11.20 2.61
C VAL A 5 -4.35 -11.89 1.35
N GLN A 6 -5.15 -11.17 0.56
CA GLN A 6 -5.81 -11.74 -0.61
C GLN A 6 -4.87 -12.05 -1.78
N GLN A 7 -3.77 -11.30 -1.97
CA GLN A 7 -2.82 -11.58 -3.06
C GLN A 7 -2.07 -12.90 -2.85
N VAL A 8 -1.71 -13.24 -1.61
CA VAL A 8 -1.05 -14.51 -1.27
C VAL A 8 -2.04 -15.67 -1.27
N GLY A 9 -3.29 -15.46 -0.83
CA GLY A 9 -4.32 -16.50 -0.79
C GLY A 9 -4.65 -17.11 -2.15
N GLY A 10 -4.53 -16.35 -3.25
CA GLY A 10 -4.74 -16.84 -4.61
C GLY A 10 -3.54 -17.57 -5.22
N MET A 11 -2.30 -17.21 -4.84
CA MET A 11 -1.05 -17.82 -5.32
C MET A 11 -0.53 -18.93 -4.42
N ALA A 12 -1.15 -19.17 -3.26
CA ALA A 12 -0.64 -20.09 -2.25
C ALA A 12 -0.36 -21.50 -2.81
N ASN A 13 -1.15 -21.98 -3.78
CA ASN A 13 -0.96 -23.31 -4.38
C ASN A 13 0.20 -23.40 -5.40
N GLU A 14 0.75 -22.26 -5.86
CA GLU A 14 1.84 -22.21 -6.85
C GLU A 14 3.20 -21.87 -6.23
N LEU A 15 3.23 -21.45 -4.96
CA LEU A 15 4.45 -21.05 -4.26
C LEU A 15 5.10 -22.23 -3.54
N SER A 16 6.43 -22.37 -3.70
CA SER A 16 7.19 -23.34 -2.93
C SER A 16 7.19 -23.02 -1.43
N ASN A 17 7.46 -24.03 -0.59
CA ASN A 17 7.56 -23.84 0.87
C ASN A 17 8.57 -22.75 1.27
N LYS A 18 9.65 -22.61 0.49
CA LYS A 18 10.68 -21.58 0.71
C LYS A 18 10.17 -20.18 0.40
N GLU A 19 9.42 -20.01 -0.68
CA GLU A 19 8.83 -18.73 -1.06
C GLU A 19 7.74 -18.30 -0.08
N ARG A 20 6.89 -19.26 0.35
CA ARG A 20 5.89 -19.01 1.40
C ARG A 20 6.51 -18.49 2.69
N ALA A 21 7.58 -19.14 3.18
CA ALA A 21 8.26 -18.70 4.40
C ALA A 21 8.85 -17.29 4.27
N ILE A 22 9.40 -16.94 3.11
CA ILE A 22 9.93 -15.60 2.83
C ILE A 22 8.81 -14.56 2.84
N ILE A 23 7.67 -14.86 2.23
CA ILE A 23 6.51 -13.96 2.19
C ILE A 23 5.94 -13.77 3.60
N GLU A 24 5.78 -14.85 4.37
CA GLU A 24 5.30 -14.76 5.76
C GLU A 24 6.23 -13.91 6.64
N GLU A 25 7.55 -14.06 6.49
CA GLU A 25 8.54 -13.22 7.18
C GLU A 25 8.38 -11.74 6.79
N ALA A 26 8.27 -11.45 5.50
CA ALA A 26 8.08 -10.09 5.00
C ALA A 26 6.76 -9.46 5.49
N MET A 27 5.69 -10.26 5.61
CA MET A 27 4.42 -9.80 6.18
C MET A 27 4.53 -9.46 7.66
N LYS A 28 5.19 -10.32 8.46
CA LYS A 28 5.43 -10.05 9.89
C LYS A 28 6.24 -8.77 10.09
N GLU A 29 7.24 -8.55 9.26
CA GLU A 29 8.05 -7.34 9.30
C GLU A 29 7.27 -6.10 8.89
N ALA A 30 6.47 -6.18 7.81
CA ALA A 30 5.60 -5.08 7.42
C ALA A 30 4.61 -4.69 8.53
N GLN A 31 4.08 -5.69 9.26
CA GLN A 31 3.21 -5.46 10.41
C GLN A 31 3.95 -4.79 11.57
N SER A 32 5.16 -5.24 11.90
CA SER A 32 5.99 -4.60 12.94
C SER A 32 6.35 -3.15 12.60
N VAL A 33 6.70 -2.88 11.33
CA VAL A 33 6.95 -1.50 10.86
C VAL A 33 5.68 -0.65 10.96
N LEU A 34 4.50 -1.20 10.63
CA LEU A 34 3.24 -0.48 10.78
C LEU A 34 2.96 -0.11 12.24
N GLU A 35 3.15 -1.04 13.18
CA GLU A 35 2.94 -0.82 14.61
C GLU A 35 3.89 0.25 15.18
N ASN A 36 5.15 0.25 14.74
CA ASN A 36 6.14 1.26 15.16
C ASN A 36 5.90 2.66 14.57
N ASN A 37 5.22 2.75 13.42
CA ASN A 37 4.92 4.02 12.75
C ASN A 37 3.51 4.56 13.07
N MET A 38 2.74 3.88 13.93
CA MET A 38 1.43 4.34 14.42
C MET A 38 1.57 5.41 15.54
N THR A 39 2.46 6.38 15.36
CA THR A 39 2.57 7.54 16.25
C THR A 39 1.53 8.59 15.88
N SER A 40 0.31 8.44 16.42
CA SER A 40 -0.61 9.50 16.89
C SER A 40 -0.80 10.79 16.06
N GLN A 41 -0.73 10.79 14.74
CA GLN A 41 -1.19 11.92 13.92
C GLN A 41 -2.10 11.43 12.79
N ASP A 42 -3.36 11.84 12.89
CA ASP A 42 -4.46 11.76 11.92
C ASP A 42 -4.91 10.39 11.40
N GLN A 43 -6.23 10.28 11.20
CA GLN A 43 -6.99 9.07 10.80
C GLN A 43 -6.70 8.61 9.35
N LEU A 44 -5.52 8.88 8.81
CA LEU A 44 -5.16 8.56 7.45
C LEU A 44 -4.78 7.08 7.30
N VAL A 45 -5.03 6.56 6.11
CA VAL A 45 -4.76 5.16 5.79
C VAL A 45 -3.26 4.97 5.59
N LEU A 46 -2.62 4.17 6.45
CA LEU A 46 -1.22 3.77 6.27
C LEU A 46 -1.10 2.46 5.48
N VAL A 47 -0.15 2.43 4.54
CA VAL A 47 0.29 1.24 3.80
C VAL A 47 1.78 1.06 4.03
N THR A 48 2.16 -0.09 4.59
CA THR A 48 3.54 -0.50 4.72
C THR A 48 3.82 -1.63 3.74
N GLY A 49 4.92 -1.53 3.00
CA GLY A 49 5.36 -2.61 2.12
C GLY A 49 6.80 -2.98 2.41
N VAL A 50 7.09 -4.29 2.34
CA VAL A 50 8.42 -4.86 2.45
C VAL A 50 8.66 -5.71 1.22
N MET A 51 9.77 -5.45 0.53
CA MET A 51 10.26 -6.26 -0.59
C MET A 51 11.60 -6.87 -0.20
N LYS A 52 11.76 -8.17 -0.45
CA LYS A 52 13.00 -8.90 -0.21
C LYS A 52 13.57 -9.38 -1.53
N ASN A 53 14.83 -9.05 -1.81
CA ASN A 53 15.51 -9.57 -2.99
C ASN A 53 16.06 -10.98 -2.68
N SER A 54 15.56 -11.98 -3.40
CA SER A 54 16.07 -13.37 -3.35
C SER A 54 17.01 -13.71 -4.52
N GLN A 55 17.21 -12.76 -5.44
CA GLN A 55 18.12 -12.93 -6.57
C GLN A 55 19.56 -12.65 -6.15
N SER A 56 20.53 -13.29 -6.79
CA SER A 56 21.96 -13.00 -6.60
C SER A 56 22.38 -11.62 -7.12
N ARG A 57 21.52 -10.99 -7.92
CA ARG A 57 21.77 -9.68 -8.54
C ARG A 57 21.06 -8.59 -7.78
N ALA A 58 21.76 -7.48 -7.58
CA ALA A 58 21.19 -6.30 -6.98
C ALA A 58 20.06 -5.71 -7.81
N LEU A 59 19.00 -5.26 -7.13
CA LEU A 59 17.91 -4.49 -7.73
C LEU A 59 18.12 -3.01 -7.48
N ARG A 60 17.70 -2.18 -8.43
CA ARG A 60 17.66 -0.73 -8.33
C ARG A 60 16.23 -0.24 -8.49
N LEU A 61 15.86 0.73 -7.65
CA LEU A 61 14.60 1.44 -7.76
C LEU A 61 14.58 2.21 -9.09
N ASN A 62 13.67 1.82 -9.98
CA ASN A 62 13.51 2.49 -11.26
C ASN A 62 12.59 3.70 -11.11
N LYS A 63 11.38 3.48 -10.57
CA LYS A 63 10.36 4.52 -10.41
C LYS A 63 9.44 4.24 -9.24
N THR A 64 8.89 5.31 -8.68
CA THR A 64 7.72 5.28 -7.81
C THR A 64 6.64 6.18 -8.39
N TYR A 65 5.38 5.82 -8.18
CA TYR A 65 4.26 6.73 -8.42
C TYR A 65 3.32 6.72 -7.22
N SER A 66 2.82 7.89 -6.87
CA SER A 66 1.79 8.10 -5.85
C SER A 66 0.61 8.77 -6.53
N TRP A 67 -0.48 8.03 -6.72
CA TRP A 67 -1.71 8.58 -7.29
C TRP A 67 -2.58 9.22 -6.21
N THR A 68 -2.62 8.62 -5.01
CA THR A 68 -3.36 9.13 -3.86
C THR A 68 -2.54 8.94 -2.61
N GLY A 69 -2.20 10.03 -1.92
CA GLY A 69 -1.33 10.04 -0.74
C GLY A 69 0.15 10.26 -1.07
N ASN A 70 1.03 10.01 -0.12
CA ASN A 70 2.47 10.25 -0.23
C ASN A 70 3.30 9.25 0.55
N PHE A 71 4.56 9.06 0.14
CA PHE A 71 5.54 8.31 0.92
C PHE A 71 6.02 9.14 2.11
N ILE A 72 5.82 8.63 3.32
CA ILE A 72 6.44 9.15 4.54
C ILE A 72 7.81 8.50 4.78
N ALA A 73 7.95 7.24 4.34
CA ALA A 73 9.24 6.55 4.23
C ALA A 73 9.36 5.99 2.81
N LYS A 74 10.35 6.48 2.05
CA LYS A 74 10.57 6.05 0.66
C LYS A 74 11.24 4.67 0.62
N PRO A 75 10.96 3.87 -0.42
CA PRO A 75 11.69 2.63 -0.66
C PRO A 75 13.18 2.92 -0.93
N SER A 76 14.06 2.02 -0.47
CA SER A 76 15.52 2.10 -0.69
C SER A 76 15.88 2.16 -2.18
N GLU A 77 16.88 2.96 -2.56
CA GLU A 77 17.27 3.06 -3.98
C GLU A 77 17.85 1.74 -4.53
N THR A 78 18.49 0.94 -3.68
CA THR A 78 19.16 -0.31 -4.08
C THR A 78 18.91 -1.45 -3.10
N MET A 79 18.81 -2.67 -3.61
CA MET A 79 18.71 -3.92 -2.84
C MET A 79 19.71 -4.95 -3.39
N SER A 80 20.92 -5.04 -2.80
CA SER A 80 21.93 -6.04 -3.19
C SER A 80 21.57 -7.45 -2.67
N GLU A 81 21.46 -7.62 -1.36
CA GLU A 81 20.97 -8.83 -0.66
C GLU A 81 20.14 -8.43 0.56
N GLY A 82 19.15 -7.59 0.32
CA GLY A 82 18.49 -6.84 1.39
C GLY A 82 16.98 -6.74 1.23
N LYS A 83 16.40 -6.06 2.21
CA LYS A 83 14.99 -5.71 2.25
C LYS A 83 14.85 -4.23 1.93
N ALA A 84 13.88 -3.87 1.10
CA ALA A 84 13.40 -2.51 0.98
C ALA A 84 12.05 -2.41 1.67
N ALA A 85 11.97 -1.53 2.67
CA ALA A 85 10.72 -1.17 3.31
C ALA A 85 10.29 0.23 2.84
N PHE A 86 8.98 0.46 2.80
CA PHE A 86 8.42 1.78 2.59
C PHE A 86 7.14 1.94 3.39
N VAL A 87 6.79 3.19 3.68
CA VAL A 87 5.52 3.56 4.29
C VAL A 87 4.89 4.66 3.45
N HIS A 88 3.64 4.42 3.04
CA HIS A 88 2.84 5.30 2.23
C HIS A 88 1.56 5.68 2.98
N GLU A 89 1.42 6.96 3.26
CA GLU A 89 0.27 7.56 3.92
C GLU A 89 -0.77 7.96 2.89
N GLY A 90 -2.05 7.78 3.22
CA GLY A 90 -3.17 8.18 2.38
C GLY A 90 -3.42 9.70 2.42
N ALA A 91 -4.23 10.20 1.49
CA ALA A 91 -4.63 11.60 1.47
C ALA A 91 -6.01 11.82 2.12
N ALA A 92 -6.20 12.98 2.76
CA ALA A 92 -7.51 13.53 3.06
C ALA A 92 -8.04 14.35 1.87
N TRP A 93 -9.34 14.26 1.61
CA TRP A 93 -10.05 15.18 0.73
C TRP A 93 -10.34 16.46 1.50
N GLN A 94 -9.80 17.59 1.03
CA GLN A 94 -10.07 18.92 1.56
C GLN A 94 -11.33 19.52 0.92
N GLY A 95 -12.49 18.91 1.14
CA GLY A 95 -13.81 19.51 0.87
C GLY A 95 -14.44 20.08 2.15
N ASN A 96 -15.73 20.43 2.12
CA ASN A 96 -16.47 20.91 3.32
C ASN A 96 -16.52 19.89 4.47
N LEU A 97 -16.09 18.64 4.26
CA LEU A 97 -15.90 17.61 5.27
C LEU A 97 -14.58 16.88 5.00
N PRO A 98 -13.73 16.63 6.02
CA PRO A 98 -12.53 15.82 5.85
C PRO A 98 -12.93 14.37 5.59
N VAL A 99 -12.88 13.94 4.33
CA VAL A 99 -13.09 12.54 3.95
C VAL A 99 -11.73 11.93 3.64
N VAL A 100 -11.34 10.91 4.37
CA VAL A 100 -10.12 10.15 4.05
C VAL A 100 -10.35 9.43 2.72
N VAL A 101 -9.50 9.66 1.72
CA VAL A 101 -9.66 9.08 0.36
C VAL A 101 -9.02 7.69 0.29
N GLY A 102 -7.87 7.53 0.94
CA GLY A 102 -7.09 6.30 0.93
C GLY A 102 -5.67 6.50 0.40
N SER A 103 -5.00 5.40 0.08
CA SER A 103 -3.60 5.32 -0.33
C SER A 103 -3.47 4.49 -1.61
N LYS A 104 -2.90 5.06 -2.67
CA LYS A 104 -2.73 4.41 -3.98
C LYS A 104 -1.37 4.76 -4.58
N GLY A 105 -0.60 3.73 -4.92
CA GLY A 105 0.75 3.91 -5.40
C GLY A 105 1.37 2.64 -5.99
N VAL A 106 2.58 2.79 -6.50
CA VAL A 106 3.40 1.70 -7.02
C VAL A 106 4.87 1.98 -6.79
N VAL A 107 5.62 0.89 -6.60
CA VAL A 107 7.08 0.89 -6.59
C VAL A 107 7.57 -0.10 -7.64
N ILE A 108 8.53 0.33 -8.46
CA ILE A 108 9.07 -0.45 -9.57
C ILE A 108 10.58 -0.59 -9.40
N TYR A 109 11.07 -1.82 -9.31
CA TYR A 109 12.48 -2.17 -9.32
C TYR A 109 12.88 -2.83 -10.63
N GLY A 110 14.14 -2.64 -11.04
CA GLY A 110 14.76 -3.42 -12.11
C GLY A 110 16.16 -3.85 -11.69
N HIS A 111 16.90 -4.49 -12.58
CA HIS A 111 18.29 -4.83 -12.30
C HIS A 111 19.17 -3.57 -12.22
N TYR A 112 20.16 -3.60 -11.32
CA TYR A 112 21.14 -2.54 -11.20
C TYR A 112 22.01 -2.40 -12.46
N ASP A 113 22.43 -3.52 -13.03
CA ASP A 113 23.28 -3.58 -14.21
C ASP A 113 22.46 -3.72 -15.51
N ARG A 114 23.07 -3.39 -16.66
CA ARG A 114 22.50 -3.57 -18.00
C ARG A 114 23.07 -4.76 -18.79
N ALA A 115 23.77 -5.67 -18.12
CA ALA A 115 24.52 -6.73 -18.77
C ALA A 115 23.64 -7.88 -19.28
N LEU A 116 22.42 -8.01 -18.75
CA LEU A 116 21.47 -9.08 -19.06
C LEU A 116 20.07 -8.51 -19.35
N PRO A 117 19.15 -9.31 -19.93
CA PRO A 117 17.76 -8.92 -20.12
C PRO A 117 17.17 -8.32 -18.85
N GLN A 118 16.53 -7.15 -19.01
CA GLN A 118 15.99 -6.37 -17.90
C GLN A 118 14.68 -6.97 -17.44
N LEU A 119 14.71 -7.69 -16.32
CA LEU A 119 13.51 -8.02 -15.57
C LEU A 119 13.14 -6.85 -14.65
N GLY A 120 11.83 -6.64 -14.49
CA GLY A 120 11.27 -5.60 -13.64
C GLY A 120 10.29 -6.21 -12.64
N TRP A 121 10.36 -5.73 -11.40
CA TRP A 121 9.43 -6.08 -10.33
C TRP A 121 8.57 -4.88 -10.00
N LEU A 122 7.27 -5.12 -9.94
CA LEU A 122 6.28 -4.08 -9.67
C LEU A 122 5.44 -4.48 -8.48
N LEU A 123 5.38 -3.61 -7.48
CA LEU A 123 4.46 -3.73 -6.35
C LEU A 123 3.52 -2.53 -6.36
N ALA A 124 2.24 -2.77 -6.65
CA ALA A 124 1.19 -1.76 -6.67
C ALA A 124 0.16 -2.04 -5.57
N TRP A 125 -0.46 -0.97 -5.06
CA TRP A 125 -1.54 -1.08 -4.10
C TRP A 125 -2.63 -0.04 -4.35
N ASP A 126 -3.83 -0.38 -3.92
CA ASP A 126 -4.97 0.52 -3.81
C ASP A 126 -5.69 0.20 -2.50
N LYS A 127 -5.64 1.13 -1.54
CA LYS A 127 -6.25 0.99 -0.22
C LYS A 127 -7.16 2.18 0.01
N THR A 128 -8.44 2.01 -0.28
CA THR A 128 -9.49 2.99 0.02
C THR A 128 -9.70 3.12 1.52
N ALA A 129 -9.95 4.33 2.00
CA ALA A 129 -10.47 4.49 3.35
C ALA A 129 -11.93 4.03 3.39
N GLN A 130 -12.30 3.22 4.37
CA GLN A 130 -13.73 2.97 4.60
C GLN A 130 -14.31 4.22 5.26
N VAL A 131 -15.23 4.89 4.57
CA VAL A 131 -16.13 5.83 5.22
C VAL A 131 -16.98 5.00 6.16
N SER A 132 -16.75 5.09 7.46
CA SER A 132 -17.64 4.46 8.44
C SER A 132 -19.03 5.07 8.26
N GLY A 133 -19.93 4.28 7.68
CA GLY A 133 -21.34 4.62 7.51
C GLY A 133 -22.03 4.77 8.86
N LYS A 134 -21.86 5.92 9.50
CA LYS A 134 -22.78 6.50 10.47
C LYS A 134 -22.99 7.98 10.15
N LEU A 135 -23.40 8.24 8.91
CA LEU A 135 -24.23 9.40 8.57
C LEU A 135 -25.65 8.93 8.24
N ASN A 136 -26.17 7.98 9.02
CA ASN A 136 -27.61 7.89 9.24
C ASN A 136 -28.01 9.00 10.22
N LYS A 137 -28.12 10.22 9.70
CA LYS A 137 -29.09 11.17 10.23
C LYS A 137 -29.83 11.73 9.04
N SER A 138 -30.96 11.08 8.79
CA SER A 138 -32.11 11.58 8.05
C SER A 138 -32.18 13.09 8.05
N ILE A 139 -32.09 13.68 6.87
CA ILE A 139 -32.77 14.93 6.59
C ILE A 139 -33.83 14.57 5.54
N ASP A 140 -34.90 13.93 6.02
CA ASP A 140 -36.19 14.03 5.34
C ASP A 140 -36.64 15.48 5.50
N HIS A 141 -36.51 16.27 4.44
CA HIS A 141 -37.32 17.47 4.30
C HIS A 141 -38.65 17.05 3.70
N PRO A 142 -39.79 17.16 4.41
CA PRO A 142 -41.08 17.06 3.77
C PRO A 142 -41.27 18.33 2.92
N VAL A 143 -40.92 18.27 1.64
CA VAL A 143 -41.40 19.23 0.65
C VAL A 143 -42.86 18.87 0.37
N LYS A 144 -43.77 19.52 1.10
CA LYS A 144 -45.15 19.66 0.62
C LYS A 144 -45.12 20.67 -0.53
N HIS A 145 -45.14 20.18 -1.76
CA HIS A 145 -45.57 21.00 -2.88
C HIS A 145 -47.10 21.12 -2.83
N VAL A 146 -47.57 22.36 -2.74
CA VAL A 146 -48.92 22.81 -3.08
C VAL A 146 -48.88 23.27 -4.53
N ALA A 147 -49.79 22.75 -5.35
CA ALA A 147 -50.27 23.26 -6.65
C ALA A 147 -51.27 22.21 -7.18
N ASP A 148 -52.53 22.46 -7.52
CA ASP A 148 -53.41 23.64 -7.49
C ASP A 148 -54.81 23.17 -7.02
#